data_AF-A0A523VN16-F1
#
_entry.id   AF-A0A523VN16-F1
#
_cell.length_a   1.000
_cell.length_b   1.000
_cell.length_c   1.000
_cell.angle_alpha   90.00
_cell.angle_beta   90.00
_cell.angle_gamma   90.00
#
_symmetry.space_group_name_H-M   'P 1'
#
loop_
_entity.id
_entity.type
_entity.pdbx_description
1 polymer ?
#
loop_
_entity_poly.entity_id
_entity_poly.type
_entity_poly.pdbx_seq_one_letter_code
_entity_poly.pdbx_strand_id
1 'polypeptide(L)'
;MSLKCSSCGRLIETLPIQCGYSITVNNETNQWECCMEDCGMISFDEFLCNSCCTNKNIMKINKTIERLSTESEEFNEELGLLKRQVVQNTLFNSNFKYWVEFGGGEFKYGKGEIDGATIMVSCPQKTMNQILSGNLDFFKAFFNGDLKIEGDLQYALVYFYLIKLALEINKEMGGI
;
A
#
# COMPACT_ATOMS: atom_id res chain seq x y z
N MET A 1 -25.71 12.67 14.26
CA MET A 1 -24.73 13.25 13.32
C MET A 1 -24.11 12.09 12.57
N SER A 2 -24.21 12.04 11.25
CA SER A 2 -23.67 10.94 10.45
C SER A 2 -22.24 11.25 10.02
N LEU A 3 -21.26 10.45 10.46
CA LEU A 3 -19.87 10.57 10.04
C LEU A 3 -19.75 10.24 8.55
N LYS A 4 -18.95 11.02 7.81
CA LYS A 4 -18.67 10.80 6.39
C LYS A 4 -17.17 10.63 6.19
N CYS A 5 -16.80 9.68 5.33
CA CYS A 5 -15.41 9.53 4.92
C CYS A 5 -14.96 10.76 4.13
N SER A 6 -13.91 11.43 4.59
CA SER A 6 -13.36 12.64 3.95
C SER A 6 -12.78 12.37 2.55
N SER A 7 -12.43 11.11 2.24
CA SER A 7 -11.90 10.75 0.92
C SER A 7 -12.96 10.32 -0.10
N CYS A 8 -13.99 9.56 0.31
CA CYS A 8 -14.95 8.98 -0.64
C CYS A 8 -16.42 9.36 -0.39
N GLY A 9 -16.70 10.18 0.64
CA GLY A 9 -18.03 10.67 0.97
C GLY A 9 -19.00 9.62 1.55
N ARG A 10 -18.61 8.35 1.63
CA ARG A 10 -19.45 7.28 2.20
C ARG A 10 -19.76 7.56 3.67
N LEU A 11 -20.98 7.22 4.07
CA LEU A 11 -21.38 7.24 5.48
C LEU A 11 -20.58 6.20 6.26
N ILE A 12 -20.07 6.59 7.42
CA ILE A 12 -19.38 5.73 8.37
C ILE A 12 -20.40 5.36 9.44
N GLU A 13 -20.85 4.10 9.42
CA GLU A 13 -21.85 3.59 10.36
C GLU A 13 -21.22 3.09 11.65
N THR A 14 -19.97 2.60 11.57
CA THR A 14 -19.20 2.07 12.69
C THR A 14 -17.76 2.56 12.64
N LEU A 15 -17.19 2.77 13.83
CA LEU A 15 -15.77 3.07 14.00
C LEU A 15 -15.04 1.84 14.55
N PRO A 16 -13.76 1.64 14.19
CA PRO A 16 -12.91 0.65 14.83
C PRO A 16 -12.89 0.86 16.34
N ILE A 17 -12.90 -0.23 17.10
CA ILE A 17 -12.90 -0.16 18.57
C ILE A 17 -11.64 0.56 19.10
N GLN A 18 -10.51 0.41 18.40
CA GLN A 18 -9.26 1.09 18.71
C GLN A 18 -9.38 2.60 18.67
N CYS A 19 -10.13 3.16 17.72
CA CYS A 19 -10.38 4.60 17.66
C CYS A 19 -11.08 5.08 18.93
N GLY A 20 -12.08 4.34 19.42
CA GLY A 20 -12.78 4.66 20.67
C GLY A 20 -11.87 4.65 21.91
N TYR A 21 -10.87 3.78 21.95
CA TYR A 21 -9.92 3.68 23.07
C TYR A 21 -8.70 4.61 22.96
N SER A 22 -8.49 5.26 21.81
CA SER A 22 -7.29 6.08 21.53
C SER A 22 -7.60 7.55 21.29
N ILE A 23 -8.78 8.01 21.72
CA ILE A 23 -9.19 9.41 21.58
C ILE A 23 -8.24 10.30 22.40
N THR A 24 -7.59 11.23 21.73
CA THR A 24 -6.67 12.22 22.31
C THR A 24 -6.86 13.57 21.64
N VAL A 25 -6.35 14.63 22.28
CA VAL A 25 -6.23 15.96 21.65
C VAL A 25 -4.80 16.14 21.18
N ASN A 26 -4.61 16.48 19.91
CA ASN A 26 -3.32 16.88 19.40
C ASN A 26 -3.02 18.32 19.85
N ASN A 27 -1.93 18.49 20.61
CA ASN A 27 -1.58 19.79 21.20
C ASN A 27 -1.10 20.84 20.18
N GLU A 28 -0.65 20.41 19.00
CA GLU A 28 -0.19 21.33 17.94
C GLU A 28 -1.36 21.86 17.12
N THR A 29 -2.30 20.98 16.76
CA THR A 29 -3.45 21.33 15.92
C THR A 29 -4.69 21.70 16.73
N ASN A 30 -4.71 21.38 18.03
CA ASN A 30 -5.85 21.49 18.93
C ASN A 30 -7.10 20.73 18.42
N GLN A 31 -6.89 19.62 17.72
CA GLN A 31 -7.94 18.77 17.16
C GLN A 31 -8.03 17.44 17.91
N TRP A 32 -9.25 16.89 17.97
CA TRP A 32 -9.48 15.53 18.46
C TRP A 32 -8.99 14.52 17.42
N GLU A 33 -8.17 13.58 17.85
CA GLU A 33 -7.65 12.51 17.02
C GLU A 33 -7.92 11.15 17.63
N CYS A 34 -7.99 10.11 16.80
CA CYS A 34 -7.96 8.73 17.24
C CYS A 34 -7.14 7.86 16.29
N CYS A 35 -6.70 6.70 16.78
CA CYS A 35 -6.00 5.72 15.97
C CYS A 35 -6.99 4.88 15.15
N MET A 36 -6.83 4.92 13.83
CA MET A 36 -7.61 4.17 12.85
C MET A 36 -6.81 3.03 12.25
N GLU A 37 -6.41 2.05 13.07
CA GLU A 37 -5.67 0.84 12.64
C GLU A 37 -4.56 1.17 11.61
N ASP A 38 -4.74 0.75 10.36
CA ASP A 38 -3.83 0.93 9.23
C ASP A 38 -3.48 2.40 8.90
N CYS A 39 -4.28 3.37 9.36
CA CYS A 39 -4.06 4.81 9.11
C CYS A 39 -3.24 5.50 10.18
N GLY A 40 -3.04 4.88 11.34
CA GLY A 40 -2.55 5.55 12.52
C GLY A 40 -3.50 6.64 13.01
N MET A 41 -2.96 7.68 13.64
CA MET A 41 -3.73 8.80 14.18
C MET A 41 -4.37 9.62 13.07
N ILE A 42 -5.67 9.90 13.20
CA ILE A 42 -6.43 10.75 12.31
C ILE A 42 -7.29 11.73 13.10
N SER A 43 -7.41 12.94 12.58
CA SER A 43 -8.33 13.96 13.08
C SER A 43 -9.79 13.56 12.82
N PHE A 44 -10.67 13.98 13.74
CA PHE A 44 -12.11 13.77 13.61
C PHE A 44 -12.71 14.51 12.41
N ASP A 45 -12.04 15.54 11.91
CA ASP A 45 -12.46 16.27 10.72
C ASP A 45 -12.06 15.55 9.41
N GLU A 46 -11.10 14.63 9.50
CA GLU A 46 -10.50 13.93 8.35
C GLU A 46 -10.79 12.43 8.33
N PHE A 47 -11.82 11.96 9.05
CA PHE A 47 -12.13 10.54 9.17
C PHE A 47 -12.15 9.79 7.83
N LEU A 48 -11.49 8.63 7.80
CA LEU A 48 -11.50 7.72 6.65
C LEU A 48 -12.30 6.47 6.99
N CYS A 49 -13.11 6.00 6.04
CA CYS A 49 -13.67 4.66 6.14
C CYS A 49 -12.56 3.61 6.01
N ASN A 50 -12.81 2.39 6.51
CA ASN A 50 -11.82 1.31 6.53
C ASN A 50 -11.18 1.07 5.15
N SER A 51 -11.96 1.07 4.06
CA SER A 51 -11.41 0.88 2.71
C SER A 51 -10.51 2.04 2.25
N CYS A 52 -10.86 3.29 2.54
CA CYS A 52 -9.97 4.41 2.22
C CYS A 52 -8.71 4.38 3.08
N CYS A 53 -8.84 3.88 4.31
CA CYS A 53 -7.73 3.72 5.20
C CYS A 53 -6.71 2.69 4.70
N THR A 54 -7.19 1.50 4.31
CA THR A 54 -6.36 0.48 3.68
C THR A 54 -5.69 0.98 2.40
N ASN A 55 -6.39 1.76 1.56
CA ASN A 55 -5.76 2.38 0.37
C ASN A 55 -4.62 3.34 0.76
N LYS A 56 -4.82 4.15 1.81
CA LYS A 56 -3.77 5.06 2.33
C LYS A 56 -2.56 4.27 2.82
N ASN A 57 -2.76 3.15 3.51
CA ASN A 57 -1.69 2.28 3.96
C ASN A 57 -0.91 1.66 2.80
N ILE A 58 -1.60 1.13 1.78
CA ILE A 58 -0.97 0.62 0.55
C ILE A 58 -0.06 1.69 -0.08
N MET A 59 -0.52 2.94 -0.19
CA MET A 59 0.30 4.04 -0.71
C MET A 59 1.47 4.38 0.21
N LYS A 60 1.28 4.35 1.54
CA LYS A 60 2.35 4.57 2.51
C LYS A 60 3.46 3.53 2.37
N ILE A 61 3.12 2.25 2.19
CA ILE A 61 4.10 1.18 1.99
C ILE A 61 4.88 1.42 0.70
N ASN A 62 4.21 1.72 -0.41
CA ASN A 62 4.91 2.02 -1.67
C ASN A 62 5.81 3.27 -1.56
N LYS A 63 5.40 4.28 -0.79
CA LYS A 63 6.26 5.43 -0.45
C LYS A 63 7.53 5.03 0.29
N THR A 64 7.41 4.11 1.24
CA THR A 64 8.56 3.56 1.96
C THR A 64 9.50 2.84 1.00
N ILE A 65 8.99 2.05 0.07
CA ILE A 65 9.80 1.32 -0.92
C ILE A 65 10.49 2.29 -1.89
N GLU A 66 9.80 3.33 -2.38
CA GLU A 66 10.40 4.40 -3.19
C GLU A 66 11.54 5.09 -2.43
N ARG A 67 11.35 5.45 -1.15
CA ARG A 67 12.42 6.01 -0.30
C ARG A 67 13.61 5.08 -0.21
N LEU A 68 13.39 3.78 0.03
CA LEU A 68 14.47 2.80 0.13
C LEU A 68 15.27 2.67 -1.17
N SER A 69 14.64 2.87 -2.33
CA SER A 69 15.36 2.88 -3.61
C SER A 69 16.43 3.98 -3.70
N THR A 70 16.33 5.00 -2.84
CA THR A 70 17.30 6.09 -2.75
C THR A 70 18.21 6.01 -1.53
N GLU A 71 17.74 5.41 -0.43
CA GLU A 71 18.45 5.42 0.86
C GLU A 71 19.21 4.12 1.16
N SER A 72 18.85 3.01 0.51
CA SER A 72 19.53 1.72 0.65
C SER A 72 20.35 1.42 -0.60
N GLU A 73 21.67 1.35 -0.44
CA GLU A 73 22.60 0.95 -1.52
C GLU A 73 22.26 -0.45 -2.04
N GLU A 74 22.04 -1.41 -1.14
CA GLU A 74 21.63 -2.78 -1.47
C GLU A 74 20.36 -2.82 -2.34
N PHE A 75 19.30 -2.11 -1.92
CA PHE A 75 18.04 -2.12 -2.68
C PHE A 75 18.17 -1.41 -4.03
N ASN A 76 18.95 -0.32 -4.07
CA ASN A 76 19.23 0.39 -5.32
C ASN A 76 19.98 -0.48 -6.32
N GLU A 77 21.00 -1.22 -5.88
CA GLU A 77 21.78 -2.13 -6.72
C GLU A 77 20.91 -3.25 -7.31
N GLU A 78 20.07 -3.88 -6.50
CA GLU A 78 19.12 -4.91 -6.96
C GLU A 78 18.17 -4.35 -8.05
N LEU A 79 17.64 -3.15 -7.85
CA LEU A 79 16.84 -2.46 -8.87
C LEU A 79 17.68 -2.10 -10.11
N GLY A 80 18.96 -1.79 -9.95
CA GLY A 80 19.90 -1.42 -11.02
C GLY A 80 20.14 -2.54 -12.04
N LEU A 81 20.08 -3.80 -11.59
CA LEU A 81 20.26 -4.98 -12.44
C LEU A 81 19.04 -5.28 -13.33
N LEU A 82 17.89 -4.67 -13.04
CA LEU A 82 16.62 -4.98 -13.68
C LEU A 82 16.31 -3.98 -14.80
N LYS A 83 15.75 -4.49 -15.90
CA LYS A 83 15.11 -3.64 -16.92
C LYS A 83 13.88 -2.98 -16.32
N ARG A 84 13.61 -1.73 -16.71
CA ARG A 84 12.40 -1.01 -16.30
C ARG A 84 11.15 -1.79 -16.67
N GLN A 85 10.29 -2.01 -15.69
CA GLN A 85 8.97 -2.62 -15.82
C GLN A 85 7.91 -1.71 -15.24
N VAL A 86 6.71 -1.77 -15.81
CA VAL A 86 5.55 -1.00 -15.35
C VAL A 86 4.43 -1.99 -15.01
N VAL A 87 3.99 -1.96 -13.76
CA VAL A 87 2.95 -2.83 -13.21
C VAL A 87 1.72 -1.99 -12.91
N GLN A 88 0.58 -2.38 -13.48
CA GLN A 88 -0.72 -1.85 -13.10
C GLN A 88 -1.36 -2.75 -12.06
N ASN A 89 -1.72 -2.20 -10.90
CA ASN A 89 -2.44 -2.90 -9.84
C ASN A 89 -3.91 -2.45 -9.80
N THR A 90 -4.84 -3.40 -9.77
CA THR A 90 -6.29 -3.16 -9.70
C THR A 90 -6.92 -3.89 -8.51
N LEU A 91 -7.48 -3.13 -7.57
CA LEU A 91 -8.14 -3.64 -6.36
C LEU A 91 -9.66 -3.57 -6.53
N PHE A 92 -10.28 -4.67 -6.96
CA PHE A 92 -11.64 -4.64 -7.51
C PHE A 92 -12.76 -4.39 -6.48
N ASN A 93 -12.58 -4.74 -5.21
CA ASN A 93 -13.61 -4.49 -4.18
C ASN A 93 -13.57 -3.06 -3.60
N SER A 94 -12.55 -2.27 -3.92
CA SER A 94 -12.43 -0.86 -3.50
C SER A 94 -12.47 0.13 -4.67
N ASN A 95 -12.57 -0.37 -5.91
CA ASN A 95 -12.38 0.42 -7.14
C ASN A 95 -11.09 1.26 -7.12
N PHE A 96 -10.06 0.76 -6.42
CA PHE A 96 -8.79 1.46 -6.29
C PHE A 96 -7.78 0.88 -7.27
N LYS A 97 -7.06 1.77 -7.94
CA LYS A 97 -6.00 1.44 -8.89
C LYS A 97 -4.77 2.23 -8.51
N TYR A 98 -3.61 1.60 -8.69
CA TYR A 98 -2.32 2.25 -8.56
C TYR A 98 -1.33 1.53 -9.47
N TRP A 99 -0.23 2.19 -9.78
CA TRP A 99 0.83 1.64 -10.60
C TRP A 99 2.15 1.68 -9.86
N VAL A 100 3.06 0.80 -10.28
CA VAL A 100 4.45 0.77 -9.84
C VAL A 100 5.34 0.68 -11.07
N GLU A 101 6.41 1.47 -11.08
CA GLU A 101 7.52 1.32 -12.03
C GLU A 101 8.76 0.93 -11.23
N PHE A 102 9.48 -0.09 -11.67
CA PHE A 102 10.72 -0.51 -11.02
C PHE A 102 11.78 -0.91 -12.04
N GLY A 103 13.05 -0.79 -11.64
CA GLY A 103 14.22 -1.14 -12.46
C GLY A 103 15.06 0.07 -12.84
N GLY A 104 16.30 -0.16 -13.29
CA GLY A 104 17.27 0.91 -13.55
C GLY A 104 17.63 1.72 -12.30
N GLY A 105 17.60 1.06 -11.13
CA GLY A 105 17.95 1.67 -9.83
C GLY A 105 16.84 2.51 -9.21
N GLU A 106 15.64 2.50 -9.76
CA GLU A 106 14.51 3.31 -9.26
C GLU A 106 13.31 2.44 -8.93
N PHE A 107 12.55 2.85 -7.92
CA PHE A 107 11.19 2.38 -7.66
C PHE A 107 10.27 3.59 -7.54
N LYS A 108 9.24 3.67 -8.40
CA LYS A 108 8.24 4.75 -8.40
C LYS A 108 6.86 4.16 -8.30
N TYR A 109 5.93 4.95 -7.76
CA TYR A 109 4.53 4.54 -7.68
C TYR A 109 3.61 5.74 -7.88
N GLY A 110 2.36 5.46 -8.24
CA GLY A 110 1.34 6.50 -8.34
C GLY A 110 -0.07 5.94 -8.26
N LYS A 111 -1.00 6.81 -7.89
CA LYS A 111 -2.42 6.48 -7.81
C LYS A 111 -3.05 6.54 -9.20
N GLY A 112 -3.97 5.62 -9.47
CA GLY A 112 -4.74 5.57 -10.71
C GLY A 112 -4.21 4.55 -11.71
N GLU A 113 -4.35 4.88 -12.99
CA GLU A 113 -3.92 4.07 -14.11
C GLU A 113 -2.67 4.67 -14.76
N ILE A 114 -1.87 3.82 -15.40
CA ILE A 114 -0.75 4.22 -16.24
C ILE A 114 -0.83 3.53 -17.59
N ASP A 115 -0.49 4.27 -18.64
CA ASP A 115 -0.35 3.70 -19.98
C ASP A 115 0.95 2.91 -20.10
N GLY A 116 0.96 1.87 -20.95
CA GLY A 116 2.17 1.09 -21.22
C GLY A 116 2.54 0.07 -20.15
N ALA A 117 1.68 -0.17 -19.15
CA ALA A 117 1.84 -1.29 -18.24
C ALA A 117 1.86 -2.62 -19.00
N THR A 118 2.91 -3.42 -18.80
CA THR A 118 3.09 -4.74 -19.43
C THR A 118 2.68 -5.87 -18.50
N ILE A 119 2.49 -5.57 -17.21
CA ILE A 119 2.13 -6.51 -16.17
C ILE A 119 0.88 -5.97 -15.47
N MET A 120 -0.17 -6.78 -15.46
CA MET A 120 -1.44 -6.45 -14.82
C MET A 120 -1.64 -7.36 -13.61
N VAL A 121 -1.74 -6.75 -12.43
CA VAL A 121 -2.02 -7.44 -11.17
C VAL A 121 -3.42 -7.07 -10.71
N SER A 122 -4.25 -8.08 -10.40
CA SER A 122 -5.57 -7.84 -9.83
C SER A 122 -5.89 -8.79 -8.68
N CYS A 123 -6.44 -8.22 -7.59
CA CYS A 123 -6.80 -8.97 -6.39
C CYS A 123 -7.76 -8.15 -5.50
N PRO A 124 -8.37 -8.75 -4.47
CA PRO A 124 -9.06 -7.98 -3.44
C PRO A 124 -8.11 -7.01 -2.72
N GLN A 125 -8.61 -5.84 -2.33
CA GLN A 125 -7.86 -4.82 -1.59
C GLN A 125 -7.18 -5.40 -0.33
N LYS A 126 -7.91 -6.24 0.41
CA LYS A 126 -7.39 -6.87 1.63
C LYS A 126 -6.20 -7.79 1.31
N THR A 127 -6.29 -8.57 0.24
CA THR A 127 -5.22 -9.46 -0.22
C THR A 127 -3.95 -8.66 -0.55
N MET A 128 -4.08 -7.57 -1.31
CA MET A 128 -2.93 -6.70 -1.61
C MET A 128 -2.32 -6.09 -0.34
N ASN A 129 -3.15 -5.53 0.55
CA ASN A 129 -2.66 -4.94 1.81
C ASN A 129 -1.88 -5.98 2.63
N GLN A 130 -2.40 -7.20 2.75
CA GLN A 130 -1.70 -8.26 3.49
C GLN A 130 -0.39 -8.70 2.82
N ILE A 131 -0.33 -8.76 1.49
CA ILE A 131 0.92 -9.04 0.76
C ILE A 131 1.94 -7.93 1.01
N LEU A 132 1.55 -6.67 0.82
CA LEU A 132 2.43 -5.50 0.99
C LEU A 132 2.87 -5.29 2.44
N SER A 133 2.10 -5.75 3.42
CA SER A 133 2.52 -5.73 4.83
C SER A 133 3.35 -6.96 5.23
N GLY A 134 3.61 -7.91 4.32
CA GLY A 134 4.34 -9.15 4.60
C GLY A 134 3.53 -10.18 5.42
N ASN A 135 2.22 -9.98 5.56
CA ASN A 135 1.31 -10.85 6.34
C ASN A 135 0.69 -11.98 5.51
N LEU A 136 0.78 -11.90 4.18
CA LEU A 136 0.30 -12.94 3.26
C LEU A 136 1.36 -13.21 2.20
N ASP A 137 1.71 -14.48 2.03
CA ASP A 137 2.57 -14.94 0.95
C ASP A 137 1.82 -14.80 -0.40
N PHE A 138 2.41 -14.08 -1.34
CA PHE A 138 1.79 -13.81 -2.63
C PHE A 138 1.62 -15.08 -3.50
N PHE A 139 2.45 -16.12 -3.35
CA PHE A 139 2.24 -17.40 -4.03
C PHE A 139 0.98 -18.09 -3.52
N LYS A 140 0.71 -18.03 -2.21
CA LYS A 140 -0.54 -18.59 -1.67
C LYS A 140 -1.76 -17.89 -2.26
N ALA A 141 -1.71 -16.56 -2.35
CA ALA A 141 -2.76 -15.76 -2.98
C ALA A 141 -2.87 -16.02 -4.50
N PHE A 142 -1.76 -16.32 -5.17
CA PHE A 142 -1.79 -16.67 -6.59
C PHE A 142 -2.42 -18.06 -6.83
N PHE A 143 -1.94 -19.07 -6.11
CA PHE A 143 -2.41 -20.46 -6.29
C PHE A 143 -3.85 -20.69 -5.83
N ASN A 144 -4.37 -19.90 -4.88
CA ASN A 144 -5.77 -19.98 -4.46
C ASN A 144 -6.73 -19.14 -5.35
N GLY A 145 -6.20 -18.37 -6.31
CA GLY A 145 -6.96 -17.56 -7.25
C GLY A 145 -7.35 -16.15 -6.76
N ASP A 146 -6.92 -15.75 -5.56
CA ASP A 146 -7.18 -14.40 -5.03
C ASP A 146 -6.30 -13.32 -5.69
N LEU A 147 -5.15 -13.71 -6.24
CA LEU A 147 -4.22 -12.87 -6.98
C LEU A 147 -4.13 -13.35 -8.42
N LYS A 148 -4.47 -12.49 -9.36
CA LYS A 148 -4.36 -12.74 -10.81
C LYS A 148 -3.27 -11.87 -11.40
N ILE A 149 -2.48 -12.47 -12.29
CA ILE A 149 -1.36 -11.84 -12.99
C ILE A 149 -1.56 -12.09 -14.48
N GLU A 150 -1.51 -11.02 -15.28
CA GLU A 150 -1.47 -11.08 -16.74
C GLU A 150 -0.22 -10.35 -17.23
N GLY A 151 0.39 -10.83 -18.32
CA GLY A 151 1.66 -10.31 -18.83
C GLY A 151 2.86 -11.18 -18.44
N ASP A 152 4.02 -10.56 -18.22
CA ASP A 152 5.25 -11.28 -17.89
C ASP A 152 5.24 -11.77 -16.44
N LEU A 153 4.99 -13.07 -16.26
CA LEU A 153 4.96 -13.70 -14.94
C LEU A 153 6.30 -13.59 -14.22
N GLN A 154 7.44 -13.68 -14.91
CA GLN A 154 8.76 -13.64 -14.25
C GLN A 154 8.98 -12.27 -13.61
N TYR A 155 8.71 -11.20 -14.35
CA TYR A 155 8.81 -9.86 -13.79
C TYR A 155 7.74 -9.55 -12.74
N ALA A 156 6.55 -10.17 -12.81
CA ALA A 156 5.56 -10.07 -11.76
C ALA A 156 6.02 -10.73 -10.45
N LEU A 157 6.70 -11.88 -10.53
CA LEU A 157 7.30 -12.52 -9.34
C LEU A 157 8.41 -11.64 -8.76
N VAL A 158 9.28 -11.08 -9.62
CA VAL A 158 10.34 -10.14 -9.20
C VAL A 158 9.74 -8.94 -8.48
N TYR A 159 8.64 -8.36 -8.97
CA TYR A 159 7.95 -7.26 -8.30
C TYR A 159 7.58 -7.61 -6.84
N PHE A 160 6.98 -8.77 -6.59
CA PHE A 160 6.62 -9.17 -5.23
C PHE A 160 7.84 -9.52 -4.36
N TYR A 161 8.90 -10.07 -4.94
CA TYR A 161 10.16 -10.29 -4.22
C TYR A 161 10.85 -8.98 -3.84
N LEU A 162 10.85 -7.98 -4.71
CA LEU A 162 11.38 -6.65 -4.41
C LEU A 162 10.62 -5.98 -3.26
N ILE A 163 9.29 -6.11 -3.23
CA ILE A 163 8.48 -5.64 -2.10
C ILE A 163 8.95 -6.34 -0.81
N LYS A 164 9.08 -7.66 -0.84
CA LYS A 164 9.51 -8.43 0.33
C LYS A 164 10.90 -8.00 0.83
N LEU A 165 11.86 -7.85 -0.09
CA LEU A 165 13.21 -7.37 0.21
C LEU A 165 13.17 -5.97 0.85
N ALA A 166 12.43 -5.04 0.25
CA ALA A 166 12.29 -3.69 0.79
C ALA A 166 11.71 -3.68 2.21
N LEU A 167 10.76 -4.56 2.52
CA LEU A 167 10.21 -4.69 3.87
C LEU A 167 11.23 -5.27 4.87
N GLU A 168 12.08 -6.20 4.43
CA GLU A 168 13.15 -6.78 5.25
C GLU A 168 14.19 -5.70 5.58
N ILE A 169 14.68 -4.98 4.57
CA ILE A 169 15.61 -3.85 4.72
C ILE A 169 15.02 -2.76 5.64
N ASN A 170 13.75 -2.39 5.45
CA ASN A 170 13.11 -1.39 6.29
C ASN A 170 13.13 -1.78 7.77
N LYS A 171 12.88 -3.06 8.08
CA LYS A 171 12.90 -3.57 9.45
C LYS A 171 14.31 -3.54 10.05
N GLU A 172 15.32 -3.90 9.26
CA GLU A 172 16.72 -3.88 9.70
C GLU A 172 17.22 -2.45 9.99
N MET A 173 16.74 -1.46 9.23
CA MET A 173 17.00 -0.04 9.45
C MET A 173 16.22 0.54 10.66
N GLY A 174 15.47 -0.27 11.41
CA GLY A 174 14.67 0.18 12.55
C GLY A 174 13.34 0.85 12.16
N GLY A 175 12.91 0.70 10.90
CA GLY A 175 11.57 1.10 10.46
C GLY A 175 10.50 0.20 11.08
N ILE A 176 9.42 0.83 11.56
CA ILE A 176 8.21 0.17 12.06
C ILE A 176 7.36 -0.31 10.88
#